data_AF-Q0C0H2-F1
#
_entry.id   AF-Q0C0H2-F1
#
_cell.length_a   1.000
_cell.length_b   1.000
_cell.length_c   1.000
_cell.angle_alpha   90.00
_cell.angle_beta   90.00
_cell.angle_gamma   90.00
#
_symmetry.space_group_name_H-M   'P 1'
#
loop_
_entity.id
_entity.type
_entity.pdbx_description
1 polymer ?
#
loop_
_entity_poly.entity_id
_entity_poly.type
_entity_poly.pdbx_seq_one_letter_code
_entity_poly.pdbx_strand_id
1 'polypeptide(L)'
;MVRRPTSSISGSRMDSADTLPDQAQTEAPKVSRFGPLVLAAQAAGVVAAAFLTSMAVAIFVPDGTDYAEASILKHNLLAADVPKKIVLVGGSNLAFGADSTVIEDVTSCPVVNMGMNGYFGVRFMLEEVKPDLRAGDIVVIAWEYDSFYKSVDGANTDLLMVTKANTDALQFLTPTQKLGVLGRYPYVAQQKIIRLLGDGYEAFAGLFGASEDHSDPTGIGAIESLGGFTPEGDLVSHLGKTWEFDLEDGLDVTNLPLDEDILPMMDAFVREMNTRGVNVMISWTPIIDDYYARHTAEIERLNAQMEEIPSFLIPRPARDFVFPPSQHFDTVYHLNAEGRAIRSKMVADDIVTVFGDDAFCDRQP
;
A
#
# COMPACT_ATOMS: atom_id res chain seq x y z
N MET A 1 65.69 -46.09 68.27
CA MET A 1 66.62 -47.22 68.52
C MET A 1 66.89 -47.88 67.17
N VAL A 2 68.16 -48.14 66.83
CA VAL A 2 68.66 -48.92 65.65
C VAL A 2 68.57 -48.21 64.28
N ARG A 3 69.61 -47.54 63.75
CA ARG A 3 70.79 -48.00 62.93
C ARG A 3 70.45 -48.73 61.59
N ARG A 4 70.64 -47.99 60.46
CA ARG A 4 71.41 -48.22 59.17
C ARG A 4 71.81 -49.67 58.76
N PRO A 5 72.25 -50.01 57.50
CA PRO A 5 72.53 -49.21 56.28
C PRO A 5 72.28 -49.86 54.86
N THR A 6 72.49 -49.05 53.80
CA THR A 6 73.09 -49.25 52.44
C THR A 6 72.98 -50.56 51.63
N SER A 7 72.72 -50.42 50.31
CA SER A 7 73.66 -50.83 49.23
C SER A 7 73.29 -50.27 47.83
N SER A 8 74.33 -50.06 47.03
CA SER A 8 74.39 -49.51 45.67
C SER A 8 74.48 -50.59 44.60
N ILE A 9 74.03 -50.33 43.36
CA ILE A 9 74.61 -50.94 42.14
C ILE A 9 74.66 -49.91 40.99
N SER A 10 75.78 -49.95 40.27
CA SER A 10 76.26 -49.12 39.17
C SER A 10 76.07 -49.81 37.81
N GLY A 11 76.00 -49.04 36.72
CA GLY A 11 76.34 -49.45 35.34
C GLY A 11 75.35 -48.88 34.33
N SER A 12 75.71 -48.37 33.14
CA SER A 12 76.96 -48.13 32.45
C SER A 12 76.64 -47.17 31.30
N ARG A 13 77.53 -46.22 30.98
CA ARG A 13 77.47 -45.42 29.74
C ARG A 13 77.83 -46.28 28.53
N MET A 14 77.12 -46.12 27.41
CA MET A 14 77.67 -46.39 26.08
C MET A 14 77.08 -45.37 25.10
N ASP A 15 77.97 -44.51 24.58
CA ASP A 15 77.72 -43.57 23.50
C ASP A 15 77.49 -44.32 22.19
N SER A 16 76.51 -43.90 21.39
CA SER A 16 76.40 -44.28 19.98
C SER A 16 75.66 -43.18 19.20
N ALA A 17 76.47 -42.35 18.52
CA ALA A 17 76.20 -41.63 17.28
C ALA A 17 74.80 -41.03 17.04
N ASP A 18 74.73 -39.71 17.23
CA ASP A 18 73.75 -38.81 16.62
C ASP A 18 73.70 -38.97 15.08
N THR A 19 72.55 -39.42 14.58
CA THR A 19 71.99 -38.92 13.31
C THR A 19 70.48 -38.79 13.50
N LEU A 20 70.03 -37.56 13.78
CA LEU A 20 68.61 -37.21 13.78
C LEU A 20 68.04 -37.39 12.36
N PRO A 21 66.91 -38.09 12.17
CA PRO A 21 66.21 -38.05 10.91
C PRO A 21 65.66 -36.63 10.68
N ASP A 22 65.93 -36.12 9.48
CA ASP A 22 65.43 -34.86 8.95
C ASP A 22 63.94 -34.72 9.26
N GLN A 23 63.59 -33.79 10.15
CA GLN A 23 62.20 -33.47 10.42
C GLN A 23 61.64 -32.81 9.17
N ALA A 24 60.91 -33.59 8.37
CA ALA A 24 60.07 -33.08 7.31
C ALA A 24 59.23 -31.93 7.89
N GLN A 25 59.58 -30.70 7.51
CA GLN A 25 58.78 -29.53 7.79
C GLN A 25 57.42 -29.78 7.15
N THR A 26 56.42 -30.13 7.95
CA THR A 26 55.02 -30.05 7.54
C THR A 26 54.75 -28.58 7.24
N GLU A 27 54.82 -28.20 5.96
CA GLU A 27 54.35 -26.91 5.48
C GLU A 27 52.94 -26.70 6.03
N ALA A 28 52.74 -25.63 6.81
CA ALA A 28 51.41 -25.22 7.22
C ALA A 28 50.53 -25.13 5.96
N PRO A 29 49.29 -25.65 5.99
CA PRO A 29 48.46 -25.69 4.80
C PRO A 29 48.36 -24.28 4.22
N LYS A 30 48.80 -24.11 2.96
CA LYS A 30 48.68 -22.83 2.24
C LYS A 30 47.19 -22.49 2.16
N VAL A 31 46.72 -21.67 3.11
CA VAL A 31 45.36 -21.15 3.08
C VAL A 31 45.23 -20.37 1.77
N SER A 32 44.41 -20.90 0.87
CA SER A 32 44.19 -20.28 -0.44
C SER A 32 43.73 -18.84 -0.22
N ARG A 33 44.47 -17.87 -0.77
CA ARG A 33 44.09 -16.45 -0.75
C ARG A 33 42.73 -16.20 -1.41
N PHE A 34 42.23 -17.17 -2.18
CA PHE A 34 40.93 -17.14 -2.82
C PHE A 34 39.82 -17.85 -2.02
N GLY A 35 40.14 -18.57 -0.94
CA GLY A 35 39.15 -19.27 -0.10
C GLY A 35 38.05 -18.36 0.46
N PRO A 36 38.39 -17.19 1.04
CA PRO A 36 37.39 -16.21 1.49
C PRO A 36 36.52 -15.66 0.36
N LEU A 37 37.08 -15.45 -0.84
CA LEU A 37 36.34 -14.96 -2.01
C LEU A 37 35.37 -16.03 -2.54
N VAL A 38 35.77 -17.30 -2.57
CA VAL A 38 34.91 -18.41 -2.97
C VAL A 38 33.76 -18.59 -1.98
N LEU A 39 34.04 -18.53 -0.67
CA LEU A 39 33.00 -18.59 0.37
C LEU A 39 32.02 -17.42 0.28
N ALA A 40 32.51 -16.19 0.05
CA ALA A 40 31.66 -15.03 -0.15
C ALA A 40 30.77 -15.18 -1.40
N ALA A 41 31.30 -15.69 -2.51
CA ALA A 41 30.53 -15.95 -3.72
C ALA A 41 29.46 -17.03 -3.52
N GLN A 42 29.78 -18.11 -2.79
CA GLN A 42 28.81 -19.16 -2.44
C GLN A 42 27.70 -18.62 -1.54
N ALA A 43 28.05 -17.85 -0.50
CA ALA A 43 27.08 -17.21 0.36
C ALA A 43 26.16 -16.26 -0.42
N ALA A 44 26.73 -15.44 -1.31
CA ALA A 44 25.96 -14.57 -2.20
C ALA A 44 25.02 -15.38 -3.11
N GLY A 45 25.48 -16.52 -3.66
CA GLY A 45 24.66 -17.41 -4.46
C GLY A 45 23.47 -18.00 -3.69
N VAL A 46 23.68 -18.43 -2.44
CA VAL A 46 22.60 -18.94 -1.57
C VAL A 46 21.58 -17.84 -1.26
N VAL A 47 22.05 -16.63 -0.93
CA VAL A 47 21.17 -15.48 -0.68
C VAL A 47 20.35 -15.13 -1.92
N ALA A 48 20.98 -15.10 -3.11
CA ALA A 48 20.30 -14.85 -4.36
C ALA A 48 19.24 -15.91 -4.67
N ALA A 49 19.56 -17.20 -4.47
CA ALA A 49 18.60 -18.29 -4.68
C ALA A 49 17.41 -18.22 -3.71
N ALA A 50 17.66 -17.91 -2.43
CA ALA A 50 16.60 -17.72 -1.45
C ALA A 50 15.69 -16.53 -1.81
N PHE A 51 16.28 -15.42 -2.27
CA PHE A 51 15.54 -14.24 -2.71
C PHE A 51 14.73 -14.51 -3.99
N LEU A 52 15.28 -15.20 -4.98
CA LEU A 52 14.53 -15.58 -6.19
C LEU A 52 13.38 -16.54 -5.86
N THR A 53 13.58 -17.42 -4.87
CA THR A 53 12.53 -18.32 -4.39
C THR A 53 11.43 -17.52 -3.69
N SER A 54 11.77 -16.54 -2.84
CA SER A 54 10.77 -15.69 -2.21
C SER A 54 10.01 -14.85 -3.23
N MET A 55 10.69 -14.32 -4.25
CA MET A 55 10.03 -13.65 -5.38
C MET A 55 9.05 -14.58 -6.10
N ALA A 56 9.47 -15.80 -6.43
CA ALA A 56 8.61 -16.79 -7.08
C ALA A 56 7.38 -17.11 -6.23
N VAL A 57 7.54 -17.35 -4.92
CA VAL A 57 6.42 -17.58 -4.00
C VAL A 57 5.49 -16.37 -3.95
N ALA A 58 6.03 -15.17 -3.78
CA ALA A 58 5.22 -13.96 -3.69
C ALA A 58 4.43 -13.70 -4.98
N ILE A 59 4.96 -14.01 -6.16
CA ILE A 59 4.31 -13.77 -7.46
C ILE A 59 3.32 -14.89 -7.81
N PHE A 60 3.73 -16.15 -7.71
CA PHE A 60 2.97 -17.26 -8.27
C PHE A 60 1.97 -17.91 -7.29
N VAL A 61 2.13 -17.71 -5.98
CA VAL A 61 1.08 -18.12 -5.03
C VAL A 61 0.01 -17.03 -5.03
N PRO A 62 -1.28 -17.34 -5.24
CA PRO A 62 -2.34 -16.33 -5.27
C PRO A 62 -2.42 -15.49 -3.99
N ASP A 63 -2.79 -14.22 -4.11
CA ASP A 63 -2.95 -13.30 -2.98
C ASP A 63 -4.25 -13.53 -2.18
N GLY A 64 -5.19 -14.31 -2.72
CA GLY A 64 -6.47 -14.63 -2.07
C GLY A 64 -7.62 -13.70 -2.45
N THR A 65 -7.32 -12.52 -2.99
CA THR A 65 -8.28 -11.58 -3.58
C THR A 65 -7.74 -11.04 -4.91
N ASP A 66 -8.63 -10.56 -5.78
CA ASP A 66 -8.31 -9.93 -7.07
C ASP A 66 -8.51 -8.39 -7.06
N TYR A 67 -8.81 -7.80 -5.91
CA TYR A 67 -9.06 -6.35 -5.75
C TYR A 67 -8.00 -5.45 -6.41
N ALA A 68 -6.72 -5.80 -6.24
CA ALA A 68 -5.60 -5.03 -6.78
C ALA A 68 -5.59 -4.99 -8.33
N GLU A 69 -6.22 -5.96 -9.00
CA GLU A 69 -6.37 -5.96 -10.46
C GLU A 69 -7.27 -4.82 -10.96
N ALA A 70 -8.10 -4.23 -10.09
CA ALA A 70 -8.87 -3.04 -10.42
C ALA A 70 -7.98 -1.84 -10.79
N SER A 71 -6.69 -1.84 -10.43
CA SER A 71 -5.72 -0.86 -10.94
C SER A 71 -5.61 -0.89 -12.46
N ILE A 72 -5.65 -2.09 -13.08
CA ILE A 72 -5.63 -2.24 -14.54
C ILE A 72 -6.90 -1.64 -15.15
N LEU A 73 -8.07 -1.98 -14.58
CA LEU A 73 -9.35 -1.42 -15.02
C LEU A 73 -9.31 0.12 -14.98
N LYS A 74 -8.92 0.69 -13.84
CA LYS A 74 -8.88 2.13 -13.62
C LYS A 74 -7.90 2.87 -14.54
N HIS A 75 -6.72 2.30 -14.78
CA HIS A 75 -5.75 2.87 -15.73
C HIS A 75 -6.24 2.82 -17.18
N ASN A 76 -6.95 1.75 -17.57
CA ASN A 76 -7.59 1.69 -18.89
C ASN A 76 -8.66 2.77 -19.08
N LEU A 77 -9.45 3.06 -18.04
CA LEU A 77 -10.45 4.14 -18.06
C LEU A 77 -9.78 5.51 -18.14
N LEU A 78 -8.72 5.71 -17.36
CA LEU A 78 -7.97 6.96 -17.34
C LEU A 78 -7.34 7.26 -18.72
N ALA A 79 -6.80 6.24 -19.39
CA ALA A 79 -6.20 6.35 -20.71
C ALA A 79 -7.23 6.49 -21.86
N ALA A 80 -8.53 6.38 -21.57
CA ALA A 80 -9.57 6.45 -22.59
C ALA A 80 -9.53 7.78 -23.37
N ASP A 81 -9.72 7.69 -24.69
CA ASP A 81 -9.66 8.85 -25.57
C ASP A 81 -11.01 9.58 -25.60
N VAL A 82 -11.29 10.32 -24.52
CA VAL A 82 -12.44 11.21 -24.40
C VAL A 82 -11.99 12.67 -24.41
N PRO A 83 -12.81 13.61 -24.94
CA PRO A 83 -12.43 15.02 -25.02
C PRO A 83 -12.16 15.65 -23.65
N LYS A 84 -12.93 15.25 -22.64
CA LYS A 84 -12.88 15.75 -21.28
C LYS A 84 -13.47 14.72 -20.33
N LYS A 85 -12.87 14.59 -19.15
CA LYS A 85 -13.33 13.70 -18.08
C LYS A 85 -13.13 14.33 -16.69
N ILE A 86 -13.85 13.80 -15.72
CA ILE A 86 -13.65 14.07 -14.30
C ILE A 86 -12.88 12.89 -13.70
N VAL A 87 -11.78 13.16 -13.01
CA VAL A 87 -10.94 12.14 -12.37
C VAL A 87 -10.98 12.32 -10.86
N LEU A 88 -11.48 11.32 -10.14
CA LEU A 88 -11.51 11.31 -8.68
C LEU A 88 -10.24 10.63 -8.16
N VAL A 89 -9.48 11.29 -7.28
CA VAL A 89 -8.17 10.82 -6.80
C VAL A 89 -8.17 10.77 -5.27
N GLY A 90 -7.91 9.60 -4.70
CA GLY A 90 -8.07 9.36 -3.27
C GLY A 90 -7.90 7.91 -2.85
N GLY A 91 -8.17 7.64 -1.56
CA GLY A 91 -8.10 6.30 -0.97
C GLY A 91 -9.33 5.43 -1.24
N SER A 92 -9.57 4.46 -0.37
CA SER A 92 -10.73 3.57 -0.45
C SER A 92 -12.04 4.32 -0.17
N ASN A 93 -12.00 5.46 0.53
CA ASN A 93 -13.18 6.33 0.69
C ASN A 93 -13.87 6.68 -0.64
N LEU A 94 -13.12 6.81 -1.73
CA LEU A 94 -13.68 7.10 -3.05
C LEU A 94 -14.21 5.84 -3.72
N ALA A 95 -13.51 4.71 -3.56
CA ALA A 95 -14.00 3.43 -4.08
C ALA A 95 -15.37 3.08 -3.50
N PHE A 96 -15.54 3.19 -2.18
CA PHE A 96 -16.80 2.87 -1.50
C PHE A 96 -17.81 4.02 -1.56
N GLY A 97 -17.34 5.26 -1.36
CA GLY A 97 -18.18 6.39 -1.04
C GLY A 97 -18.45 7.37 -2.17
N ALA A 98 -18.06 7.09 -3.41
CA ALA A 98 -18.46 7.89 -4.57
C ALA A 98 -19.41 7.07 -5.45
N ASP A 99 -20.56 7.62 -5.79
CA ASP A 99 -21.38 7.24 -6.94
C ASP A 99 -21.04 8.16 -8.14
N SER A 100 -20.24 7.65 -9.06
CA SER A 100 -19.79 8.36 -10.25
C SER A 100 -20.94 8.69 -11.18
N THR A 101 -21.96 7.82 -11.28
CA THR A 101 -23.13 8.04 -12.16
C THR A 101 -23.92 9.28 -11.76
N VAL A 102 -24.00 9.60 -10.46
CA VAL A 102 -24.62 10.84 -9.97
C VAL A 102 -23.84 12.08 -10.43
N ILE A 103 -22.50 12.00 -10.50
CA ILE A 103 -21.65 13.10 -10.97
C ILE A 103 -21.77 13.25 -12.49
N GLU A 104 -21.80 12.14 -13.23
CA GLU A 104 -22.01 12.12 -14.68
C GLU A 104 -23.38 12.70 -15.06
N ASP A 105 -24.46 12.34 -14.35
CA ASP A 105 -25.82 12.85 -14.59
C ASP A 105 -25.90 14.38 -14.48
N VAL A 106 -25.14 14.97 -13.55
CA VAL A 106 -25.09 16.41 -13.34
C VAL A 106 -24.21 17.10 -14.38
N THR A 107 -23.00 16.58 -14.60
CA THR A 107 -21.96 17.26 -15.39
C THR A 107 -21.98 16.89 -16.87
N SER A 108 -22.66 15.80 -17.23
CA SER A 108 -22.59 15.15 -18.54
C SER A 108 -21.17 14.72 -18.95
N CYS A 109 -20.20 14.73 -18.03
CA CYS A 109 -18.83 14.30 -18.26
C CYS A 109 -18.63 12.86 -17.81
N PRO A 110 -17.86 12.04 -18.56
CA PRO A 110 -17.37 10.76 -18.06
C PRO A 110 -16.59 10.95 -16.75
N VAL A 111 -16.80 10.05 -15.79
CA VAL A 111 -16.08 10.05 -14.52
C VAL A 111 -15.17 8.82 -14.43
N VAL A 112 -13.92 9.04 -14.00
CA VAL A 112 -12.94 8.00 -13.71
C VAL A 112 -12.60 8.06 -12.23
N ASN A 113 -13.08 7.09 -11.46
CA ASN A 113 -12.76 6.95 -10.05
C ASN A 113 -11.47 6.16 -9.87
N MET A 114 -10.39 6.84 -9.50
CA MET A 114 -9.09 6.23 -9.20
C MET A 114 -8.95 5.77 -7.75
N GLY A 115 -9.97 5.98 -6.91
CA GLY A 115 -9.99 5.55 -5.51
C GLY A 115 -9.80 4.04 -5.35
N MET A 116 -8.86 3.62 -4.50
CA MET A 116 -8.64 2.20 -4.19
C MET A 116 -8.17 1.95 -2.76
N ASN A 117 -7.03 2.52 -2.36
CA ASN A 117 -6.38 2.21 -1.08
C ASN A 117 -5.56 3.41 -0.59
N GLY A 118 -5.89 3.93 0.60
CA GLY A 118 -5.20 5.07 1.21
C GLY A 118 -3.74 4.80 1.60
N TYR A 119 -3.30 3.54 1.65
CA TYR A 119 -1.92 3.14 1.97
C TYR A 119 -0.95 3.24 0.78
N PHE A 120 -1.43 3.55 -0.43
CA PHE A 120 -0.53 3.79 -1.57
C PHE A 120 0.35 5.03 -1.41
N GLY A 121 -0.07 5.96 -0.55
CA GLY A 121 0.62 7.24 -0.35
C GLY A 121 0.24 8.27 -1.38
N VAL A 122 0.22 9.53 -0.96
CA VAL A 122 -0.18 10.68 -1.78
C VAL A 122 0.69 10.81 -3.04
N ARG A 123 1.99 10.48 -2.94
CA ARG A 123 2.89 10.52 -4.11
C ARG A 123 2.42 9.61 -5.22
N PHE A 124 2.18 8.34 -4.91
CA PHE A 124 1.79 7.37 -5.91
C PHE A 124 0.45 7.75 -6.54
N MET A 125 -0.56 8.06 -5.70
CA MET A 125 -1.91 8.40 -6.16
C MET A 125 -1.94 9.64 -7.07
N LEU A 126 -1.04 10.61 -6.84
CA LEU A 126 -0.90 11.76 -7.73
C LEU A 126 -0.10 11.42 -8.99
N GLU A 127 1.04 10.74 -8.88
CA GLU A 127 1.89 10.40 -10.03
C GLU A 127 1.21 9.45 -11.02
N GLU A 128 0.37 8.53 -10.56
CA GLU A 128 -0.30 7.56 -11.44
C GLU A 128 -1.32 8.21 -12.38
N VAL A 129 -1.94 9.32 -11.98
CA VAL A 129 -2.94 9.99 -12.82
C VAL A 129 -2.33 10.99 -13.79
N LYS A 130 -1.14 11.53 -13.49
CA LYS A 130 -0.51 12.62 -14.25
C LYS A 130 -0.40 12.39 -15.76
N PRO A 131 0.00 11.21 -16.30
CA PRO A 131 0.25 11.08 -17.72
C PRO A 131 -0.98 11.26 -18.60
N ASP A 132 -2.15 10.90 -18.07
CA ASP A 132 -3.40 10.77 -18.83
C ASP A 132 -4.37 11.94 -18.64
N LEU A 133 -4.01 12.90 -17.77
CA LEU A 133 -4.73 14.16 -17.59
C LEU A 133 -4.47 15.12 -18.76
N ARG A 134 -5.54 15.67 -19.34
CA ARG A 134 -5.49 16.53 -20.54
C ARG A 134 -6.15 17.87 -20.26
N ALA A 135 -5.80 18.88 -21.06
CA ALA A 135 -6.43 20.19 -20.96
C ALA A 135 -7.96 20.06 -21.05
N GLY A 136 -8.67 20.69 -20.10
CA GLY A 136 -10.12 20.60 -19.93
C GLY A 136 -10.57 19.56 -18.90
N ASP A 137 -9.75 18.56 -18.56
CA ASP A 137 -10.09 17.58 -17.51
C ASP A 137 -10.25 18.27 -16.15
N ILE A 138 -11.08 17.66 -15.30
CA ILE A 138 -11.29 18.09 -13.92
C ILE A 138 -10.76 17.01 -12.98
N VAL A 139 -9.95 17.38 -12.00
CA VAL A 139 -9.47 16.49 -10.95
C VAL A 139 -10.11 16.87 -9.63
N VAL A 140 -10.64 15.88 -8.93
CA VAL A 140 -11.16 16.02 -7.57
C VAL A 140 -10.32 15.17 -6.64
N ILE A 141 -9.56 15.84 -5.77
CA ILE A 141 -8.70 15.18 -4.78
C ILE A 141 -9.47 15.01 -3.48
N ALA A 142 -9.52 13.80 -2.90
CA ALA A 142 -10.12 13.53 -1.60
C ALA A 142 -9.33 12.47 -0.81
N TRP A 143 -8.42 12.94 0.05
CA TRP A 143 -7.60 12.08 0.91
C TRP A 143 -8.32 11.69 2.19
N GLU A 144 -8.12 10.45 2.65
CA GLU A 144 -8.47 10.08 4.03
C GLU A 144 -7.64 10.91 5.00
N TYR A 145 -8.18 11.19 6.19
CA TYR A 145 -7.48 12.02 7.17
C TYR A 145 -6.14 11.40 7.55
N ASP A 146 -6.13 10.09 7.76
CA ASP A 146 -4.94 9.26 7.91
C ASP A 146 -3.83 9.56 6.90
N SER A 147 -4.16 9.80 5.63
CA SER A 147 -3.17 9.99 4.59
C SER A 147 -2.28 11.20 4.86
N PHE A 148 -2.78 12.23 5.57
CA PHE A 148 -1.99 13.43 5.94
C PHE A 148 -0.95 13.16 7.03
N TYR A 149 -1.06 12.05 7.76
CA TYR A 149 -0.20 11.68 8.90
C TYR A 149 0.62 10.41 8.63
N LYS A 150 0.32 9.70 7.54
CA LYS A 150 1.12 8.59 7.02
C LYS A 150 2.19 9.14 6.07
N SER A 151 3.18 8.30 5.75
CA SER A 151 4.25 8.68 4.83
C SER A 151 3.69 9.07 3.46
N VAL A 152 4.17 10.19 2.90
CA VAL A 152 3.84 10.62 1.53
C VAL A 152 4.10 9.54 0.47
N ASP A 153 5.09 8.66 0.73
CA ASP A 153 5.51 7.56 -0.15
C ASP A 153 4.68 6.28 0.01
N GLY A 154 3.78 6.24 1.01
CA GLY A 154 2.91 5.10 1.27
C GLY A 154 3.62 3.88 1.88
N ALA A 155 2.89 2.78 1.96
CA ALA A 155 3.38 1.52 2.49
C ALA A 155 3.94 0.64 1.36
N ASN A 156 5.20 0.23 1.49
CA ASN A 156 5.87 -0.62 0.49
C ASN A 156 5.15 -1.96 0.24
N THR A 157 4.38 -2.47 1.20
CA THR A 157 3.61 -3.71 1.04
C THR A 157 2.43 -3.49 0.10
N ASP A 158 1.66 -2.42 0.29
CA ASP A 158 0.54 -2.05 -0.58
C ASP A 158 1.01 -1.66 -1.98
N LEU A 159 2.13 -0.93 -2.09
CA LEU A 159 2.78 -0.67 -3.37
C LEU A 159 3.24 -1.96 -4.06
N LEU A 160 3.73 -2.96 -3.32
CA LEU A 160 4.06 -4.27 -3.88
C LEU A 160 2.81 -4.98 -4.41
N MET A 161 1.68 -4.89 -3.70
CA MET A 161 0.43 -5.52 -4.12
C MET A 161 -0.09 -4.94 -5.43
N VAL A 162 -0.18 -3.61 -5.53
CA VAL A 162 -0.67 -2.96 -6.75
C VAL A 162 0.29 -3.14 -7.92
N THR A 163 1.62 -3.07 -7.71
CA THR A 163 2.60 -3.23 -8.80
C THR A 163 2.77 -4.68 -9.25
N LYS A 164 2.38 -5.66 -8.43
CA LYS A 164 2.26 -7.06 -8.85
C LYS A 164 1.05 -7.29 -9.75
N ALA A 165 -0.08 -6.67 -9.42
CA ALA A 165 -1.30 -6.77 -10.21
C ALA A 165 -1.19 -5.97 -11.52
N ASN A 166 -0.74 -4.72 -11.43
CA ASN A 166 -0.49 -3.82 -12.55
C ASN A 166 1.00 -3.47 -12.63
N THR A 167 1.77 -4.20 -13.44
CA THR A 167 3.22 -3.97 -13.55
C THR A 167 3.59 -2.61 -14.12
N ASP A 168 2.71 -2.00 -14.92
CA ASP A 168 2.94 -0.67 -15.48
C ASP A 168 2.92 0.42 -14.40
N ALA A 169 2.27 0.15 -13.25
CA ALA A 169 2.27 1.04 -12.09
C ALA A 169 3.68 1.29 -11.53
N LEU A 170 4.65 0.40 -11.80
CA LEU A 170 6.06 0.59 -11.42
C LEU A 170 6.65 1.89 -11.98
N GLN A 171 6.12 2.41 -13.09
CA GLN A 171 6.64 3.65 -13.68
C GLN A 171 6.39 4.88 -12.79
N PHE A 172 5.37 4.84 -11.93
CA PHE A 172 4.98 5.94 -11.03
C PHE A 172 5.72 5.93 -9.69
N LEU A 173 6.52 4.90 -9.43
CA LEU A 173 7.30 4.79 -8.20
C LEU A 173 8.67 5.48 -8.34
N THR A 174 9.06 6.19 -7.28
CA THR A 174 10.43 6.69 -7.13
C THR A 174 11.44 5.54 -7.03
N PRO A 175 12.74 5.78 -7.28
CA PRO A 175 13.78 4.77 -7.05
C PRO A 175 13.78 4.21 -5.62
N THR A 176 13.52 5.04 -4.62
CA THR A 176 13.43 4.62 -3.21
C THR A 176 12.24 3.70 -2.98
N GLN A 177 11.06 4.05 -3.50
CA GLN A 177 9.87 3.19 -3.43
C GLN A 177 10.09 1.85 -4.13
N LYS A 178 10.74 1.83 -5.31
CA LYS A 178 11.09 0.59 -6.03
C LYS A 178 11.99 -0.33 -5.20
N LEU A 179 13.01 0.23 -4.56
CA LEU A 179 13.86 -0.54 -3.64
C LEU A 179 13.09 -1.00 -2.40
N GLY A 180 12.20 -0.17 -1.88
CA GLY A 180 11.30 -0.49 -0.76
C GLY A 180 10.38 -1.68 -1.07
N VAL A 181 9.73 -1.66 -2.22
CA VAL A 181 8.89 -2.74 -2.76
C VAL A 181 9.71 -4.02 -2.94
N LEU A 182 10.90 -3.93 -3.53
CA LEU A 182 11.80 -5.08 -3.71
C LEU A 182 12.14 -5.74 -2.36
N GLY A 183 12.33 -4.94 -1.31
CA GLY A 183 12.60 -5.40 0.04
C GLY A 183 11.42 -6.11 0.72
N ARG A 184 10.19 -6.00 0.20
CA ARG A 184 8.99 -6.64 0.80
C ARG A 184 8.71 -8.05 0.29
N TYR A 185 9.34 -8.48 -0.80
CA TYR A 185 9.16 -9.84 -1.34
C TYR A 185 9.38 -10.96 -0.32
N PRO A 186 10.46 -10.98 0.51
CA PRO A 186 10.65 -12.02 1.53
C PRO A 186 9.53 -12.06 2.57
N TYR A 187 9.05 -10.89 3.01
CA TYR A 187 7.97 -10.79 4.00
C TYR A 187 6.66 -11.34 3.45
N VAL A 188 6.25 -10.92 2.24
CA VAL A 188 5.01 -11.41 1.61
C VAL A 188 5.09 -12.90 1.32
N ALA A 189 6.24 -13.39 0.84
CA ALA A 189 6.47 -14.82 0.64
C ALA A 189 6.31 -15.63 1.93
N GLN A 190 6.86 -15.12 3.05
CA GLN A 190 6.71 -15.74 4.35
C GLN A 190 5.23 -15.82 4.78
N GLN A 191 4.46 -14.74 4.63
CA GLN A 191 3.02 -14.72 4.95
C GLN A 191 2.25 -15.77 4.12
N LYS A 192 2.55 -15.87 2.82
CA LYS A 192 1.91 -16.87 1.94
C LYS A 192 2.29 -18.30 2.31
N ILE A 193 3.53 -18.57 2.69
CA ILE A 193 3.95 -19.90 3.15
C ILE A 193 3.24 -20.26 4.46
N ILE A 194 3.13 -19.33 5.41
CA ILE A 194 2.41 -19.56 6.67
C ILE A 194 0.94 -19.91 6.37
N ARG A 195 0.29 -19.17 5.47
CA ARG A 195 -1.08 -19.46 5.02
C ARG A 195 -1.21 -20.86 4.43
N LEU A 196 -0.37 -21.21 3.46
CA LEU A 196 -0.38 -22.55 2.83
C LEU A 196 -0.14 -23.70 3.84
N LEU A 197 0.69 -23.46 4.86
CA LEU A 197 0.91 -24.43 5.92
C LEU A 197 -0.32 -24.58 6.84
N GLY A 198 -1.01 -23.47 7.12
CA GLY A 198 -2.31 -23.45 7.80
C GLY A 198 -3.36 -24.26 7.01
N ASP A 199 -3.59 -23.88 5.75
CA ASP A 199 -4.53 -24.55 4.84
C ASP A 199 -4.24 -26.07 4.74
N GLY A 200 -2.95 -26.45 4.67
CA GLY A 200 -2.52 -27.85 4.62
C GLY A 200 -2.73 -28.62 5.93
N TYR A 201 -2.51 -27.96 7.07
CA TYR A 201 -2.80 -28.54 8.39
C TYR A 201 -4.31 -28.75 8.56
N GLU A 202 -5.14 -27.80 8.13
CA GLU A 202 -6.59 -27.88 8.19
C GLU A 202 -7.14 -28.98 7.28
N ALA A 203 -6.67 -29.06 6.03
CA ALA A 203 -7.04 -30.14 5.12
C ALA A 203 -6.71 -31.51 5.71
N PHE A 204 -5.57 -31.63 6.41
CA PHE A 204 -5.19 -32.83 7.13
C PHE A 204 -6.09 -33.06 8.36
N ALA A 205 -6.36 -32.05 9.19
CA ALA A 205 -7.22 -32.15 10.37
C ALA A 205 -8.67 -32.50 10.02
N GLY A 206 -9.19 -31.97 8.92
CA GLY A 206 -10.51 -32.27 8.36
C GLY A 206 -10.66 -33.74 7.95
N LEU A 207 -9.59 -34.39 7.46
CA LEU A 207 -9.58 -35.85 7.22
C LEU A 207 -9.78 -36.67 8.51
N PHE A 208 -9.50 -36.08 9.68
CA PHE A 208 -9.70 -36.69 10.99
C PHE A 208 -10.93 -36.14 11.74
N GLY A 209 -11.82 -35.42 11.04
CA GLY A 209 -13.08 -34.93 11.60
C GLY A 209 -12.97 -33.69 12.48
N ALA A 210 -11.84 -32.99 12.45
CA ALA A 210 -11.69 -31.67 13.04
C ALA A 210 -11.90 -30.61 11.95
N SER A 211 -13.07 -29.98 11.90
CA SER A 211 -13.32 -28.78 11.09
C SER A 211 -13.29 -27.57 12.01
N GLU A 212 -12.27 -26.72 11.87
CA GLU A 212 -12.37 -25.32 12.28
C GLU A 212 -12.77 -24.51 11.04
N ASP A 213 -13.79 -23.67 11.20
CA ASP A 213 -14.31 -22.80 10.14
C ASP A 213 -13.44 -21.55 10.09
N HIS A 214 -12.53 -21.49 9.12
CA HIS A 214 -11.75 -20.30 8.79
C HIS A 214 -12.38 -19.57 7.59
N SER A 215 -13.71 -19.43 7.59
CA SER A 215 -14.39 -18.43 6.78
C SER A 215 -13.68 -17.08 6.93
N ASP A 216 -13.46 -16.35 5.83
CA ASP A 216 -13.37 -14.89 5.86
C ASP A 216 -14.60 -14.39 6.64
N PRO A 217 -14.47 -14.08 7.94
CA PRO A 217 -15.63 -13.98 8.81
C PRO A 217 -16.40 -12.70 8.49
N THR A 218 -15.74 -11.72 7.86
CA THR A 218 -16.32 -10.48 7.39
C THR A 218 -16.88 -10.61 5.97
N GLY A 219 -16.43 -11.61 5.19
CA GLY A 219 -16.76 -11.72 3.78
C GLY A 219 -16.20 -10.56 2.94
N ILE A 220 -15.19 -9.85 3.47
CA ILE A 220 -14.61 -8.66 2.84
C ILE A 220 -13.98 -9.00 1.49
N GLY A 221 -13.43 -10.21 1.31
CA GLY A 221 -12.85 -10.63 0.03
C GLY A 221 -13.88 -10.75 -1.10
N ALA A 222 -15.17 -10.96 -0.78
CA ALA A 222 -16.25 -10.93 -1.76
C ALA A 222 -16.76 -9.50 -2.03
N ILE A 223 -16.46 -8.55 -1.14
CA ILE A 223 -16.74 -7.13 -1.32
C ILE A 223 -15.60 -6.52 -2.12
N GLU A 224 -14.39 -6.54 -1.58
CA GLU A 224 -13.16 -6.07 -2.22
C GLU A 224 -12.69 -7.09 -3.27
N SER A 225 -13.39 -7.10 -4.40
CA SER A 225 -13.07 -7.92 -5.56
C SER A 225 -13.14 -7.10 -6.85
N LEU A 226 -12.41 -7.55 -7.87
CA LEU A 226 -12.44 -6.92 -9.21
C LEU A 226 -13.87 -6.88 -9.76
N GLY A 227 -14.63 -7.97 -9.58
CA GLY A 227 -16.03 -8.06 -10.02
C GLY A 227 -16.98 -7.13 -9.28
N GLY A 228 -16.54 -6.50 -8.19
CA GLY A 228 -17.30 -5.52 -7.44
C GLY A 228 -17.24 -4.10 -8.01
N PHE A 229 -16.36 -3.82 -8.97
CA PHE A 229 -16.19 -2.48 -9.54
C PHE A 229 -17.11 -2.20 -10.73
N THR A 230 -17.65 -0.98 -10.79
CA THR A 230 -18.38 -0.47 -11.96
C THR A 230 -17.43 -0.07 -13.09
N PRO A 231 -17.94 0.18 -14.31
CA PRO A 231 -17.12 0.71 -15.40
C PRO A 231 -16.50 2.07 -15.14
N GLU A 232 -17.01 2.87 -14.19
CA GLU A 232 -16.43 4.16 -13.78
C GLU A 232 -15.33 3.97 -12.71
N GLY A 233 -15.24 2.77 -12.13
CA GLY A 233 -14.29 2.44 -11.07
C GLY A 233 -14.85 2.53 -9.66
N ASP A 234 -16.17 2.59 -9.46
CA ASP A 234 -16.75 2.58 -8.12
C ASP A 234 -16.93 1.16 -7.58
N LEU A 235 -16.68 0.92 -6.30
CA LEU A 235 -16.96 -0.37 -5.67
C LEU A 235 -18.44 -0.44 -5.26
N VAL A 236 -19.20 -1.40 -5.77
CA VAL A 236 -20.65 -1.54 -5.54
C VAL A 236 -21.06 -2.86 -4.88
N SER A 237 -20.12 -3.79 -4.73
CA SER A 237 -20.33 -5.11 -4.09
C SER A 237 -20.74 -5.04 -2.61
N HIS A 238 -20.53 -3.90 -1.95
CA HIS A 238 -21.01 -3.65 -0.58
C HIS A 238 -22.47 -3.16 -0.53
N LEU A 239 -23.02 -2.68 -1.65
CA LEU A 239 -24.35 -2.06 -1.66
C LEU A 239 -25.43 -3.10 -1.33
N GLY A 240 -26.31 -2.73 -0.39
CA GLY A 240 -27.37 -3.61 0.09
C GLY A 240 -26.90 -4.70 1.07
N LYS A 241 -25.62 -4.72 1.45
CA LYS A 241 -25.10 -5.57 2.53
C LYS A 241 -25.13 -4.82 3.86
N THR A 242 -25.33 -5.58 4.93
CA THR A 242 -25.18 -5.10 6.30
C THR A 242 -23.82 -5.53 6.81
N TRP A 243 -23.06 -4.60 7.38
CA TRP A 243 -21.84 -4.94 8.10
C TRP A 243 -22.20 -5.42 9.50
N GLU A 244 -21.80 -6.63 9.85
CA GLU A 244 -22.19 -7.28 11.12
C GLU A 244 -21.21 -7.01 12.27
N PHE A 245 -20.12 -6.28 11.99
CA PHE A 245 -19.06 -5.97 12.95
C PHE A 245 -19.10 -4.50 13.36
N ASP A 246 -18.34 -4.15 14.40
CA ASP A 246 -18.10 -2.75 14.73
C ASP A 246 -17.37 -2.06 13.56
N LEU A 247 -17.69 -0.79 13.35
CA LEU A 247 -17.02 0.00 12.33
C LEU A 247 -15.54 0.13 12.66
N GLU A 248 -14.67 -0.12 11.67
CA GLU A 248 -13.24 0.10 11.80
C GLU A 248 -12.94 1.59 11.94
N ASP A 249 -12.20 1.94 13.00
CA ASP A 249 -11.83 3.32 13.30
C ASP A 249 -10.66 3.79 12.42
N GLY A 250 -10.53 5.11 12.27
CA GLY A 250 -9.37 5.73 11.62
C GLY A 250 -8.15 5.79 12.54
N LEU A 251 -7.03 6.30 12.02
CA LEU A 251 -5.86 6.59 12.85
C LEU A 251 -6.20 7.70 13.86
N ASP A 252 -5.87 7.53 15.14
CA ASP A 252 -5.99 8.64 16.09
C ASP A 252 -5.00 9.75 15.73
N VAL A 253 -5.51 10.86 15.21
CA VAL A 253 -4.71 11.98 14.69
C VAL A 253 -4.38 13.04 15.74
N THR A 254 -4.90 12.95 16.97
CA THR A 254 -4.85 14.06 17.95
C THR A 254 -3.44 14.50 18.34
N ASN A 255 -2.43 13.65 18.17
CA ASN A 255 -1.04 14.01 18.48
C ASN A 255 -0.04 13.56 17.40
N LEU A 256 -0.52 13.33 16.18
CA LEU A 256 0.35 12.93 15.09
C LEU A 256 0.84 14.14 14.30
N PRO A 257 2.15 14.21 14.00
CA PRO A 257 2.63 15.22 13.07
C PRO A 257 2.10 14.91 11.66
N LEU A 258 1.70 15.96 10.93
CA LEU A 258 1.48 15.82 9.49
C LEU A 258 2.81 15.48 8.83
N ASP A 259 2.77 14.65 7.80
CA ASP A 259 3.93 14.49 6.93
C ASP A 259 4.17 15.81 6.17
N GLU A 260 5.37 16.36 6.32
CA GLU A 260 5.73 17.69 5.84
C GLU A 260 5.76 17.80 4.30
N ASP A 261 5.83 16.67 3.60
CA ASP A 261 5.91 16.63 2.13
C ASP A 261 4.53 16.62 1.45
N ILE A 262 3.45 16.30 2.17
CA ILE A 262 2.12 16.09 1.57
C ILE A 262 1.55 17.39 0.98
N LEU A 263 1.45 18.45 1.77
CA LEU A 263 0.87 19.70 1.29
C LEU A 263 1.71 20.34 0.17
N PRO A 264 3.07 20.42 0.28
CA PRO A 264 3.91 20.89 -0.83
C PRO A 264 3.75 20.07 -2.11
N MET A 265 3.60 18.75 -1.99
CA MET A 265 3.39 17.89 -3.15
C MET A 265 2.04 18.12 -3.82
N MET A 266 0.97 18.20 -3.03
CA MET A 266 -0.36 18.52 -3.55
C MET A 266 -0.36 19.88 -4.26
N ASP A 267 0.26 20.89 -3.65
CA ASP A 267 0.39 22.23 -4.22
C ASP A 267 1.22 22.24 -5.51
N ALA A 268 2.29 21.46 -5.57
CA ALA A 268 3.05 21.25 -6.81
C ALA A 268 2.20 20.57 -7.90
N PHE A 269 1.45 19.53 -7.56
CA PHE A 269 0.54 18.84 -8.49
C PHE A 269 -0.52 19.80 -9.04
N VAL A 270 -1.22 20.54 -8.16
CA VAL A 270 -2.27 21.48 -8.56
C VAL A 270 -1.72 22.53 -9.53
N ARG A 271 -0.56 23.14 -9.22
CA ARG A 271 0.06 24.12 -10.13
C ARG A 271 0.50 23.53 -11.46
N GLU A 272 1.05 22.32 -11.45
CA GLU A 272 1.46 21.60 -12.65
C GLU A 272 0.23 21.33 -13.54
N MET A 273 -0.85 20.80 -12.97
CA MET A 273 -2.10 20.48 -13.67
C MET A 273 -2.77 21.74 -14.22
N ASN A 274 -2.88 22.80 -13.42
CA ASN A 274 -3.43 24.07 -13.87
C ASN A 274 -2.63 24.66 -15.04
N THR A 275 -1.30 24.52 -15.04
CA THR A 275 -0.44 24.96 -16.17
C THR A 275 -0.70 24.16 -17.45
N ARG A 276 -1.14 22.90 -17.31
CA ARG A 276 -1.55 22.01 -18.42
C ARG A 276 -3.00 22.26 -18.87
N GLY A 277 -3.70 23.20 -18.26
CA GLY A 277 -5.12 23.47 -18.52
C GLY A 277 -6.07 22.44 -17.90
N VAL A 278 -5.60 21.65 -16.93
CA VAL A 278 -6.43 20.75 -16.13
C VAL A 278 -6.94 21.53 -14.91
N ASN A 279 -8.23 21.44 -14.63
CA ASN A 279 -8.84 22.07 -13.47
C ASN A 279 -8.72 21.15 -12.24
N VAL A 280 -8.27 21.65 -11.10
CA VAL A 280 -8.14 20.83 -9.87
C VAL A 280 -8.90 21.46 -8.72
N MET A 281 -9.74 20.67 -8.06
CA MET A 281 -10.35 21.01 -6.78
C MET A 281 -10.05 19.95 -5.72
N ILE A 282 -10.16 20.35 -4.46
CA ILE A 282 -9.98 19.48 -3.30
C ILE A 282 -11.32 19.35 -2.58
N SER A 283 -11.75 18.11 -2.39
CA SER A 283 -12.89 17.70 -1.59
C SER A 283 -12.40 16.99 -0.34
N TRP A 284 -13.28 16.80 0.64
CA TRP A 284 -12.97 16.05 1.84
C TRP A 284 -13.47 14.61 1.77
N THR A 285 -12.81 13.76 2.53
CA THR A 285 -13.26 12.39 2.81
C THR A 285 -14.45 12.44 3.77
N PRO A 286 -15.52 11.67 3.51
CA PRO A 286 -16.61 11.53 4.46
C PRO A 286 -16.11 10.93 5.76
N ILE A 287 -16.63 11.41 6.87
CA ILE A 287 -16.28 10.94 8.21
C ILE A 287 -17.50 10.76 9.07
N ILE A 288 -17.46 9.74 9.93
CA ILE A 288 -18.48 9.55 10.96
C ILE A 288 -18.43 10.64 12.02
N ASP A 289 -19.60 11.02 12.53
CA ASP A 289 -19.78 12.09 13.51
C ASP A 289 -18.97 11.92 14.80
N ASP A 290 -18.90 10.71 15.35
CA ASP A 290 -18.10 10.41 16.55
C ASP A 290 -16.59 10.62 16.31
N TYR A 291 -16.07 10.17 15.17
CA TYR A 291 -14.67 10.38 14.81
C TYR A 291 -14.36 11.87 14.65
N TYR A 292 -15.23 12.61 13.98
CA TYR A 292 -15.08 14.05 13.85
C TYR A 292 -15.08 14.74 15.22
N ALA A 293 -15.97 14.34 16.13
CA ALA A 293 -16.07 14.92 17.47
C ALA A 293 -14.82 14.68 18.31
N ARG A 294 -14.19 13.50 18.19
CA ARG A 294 -12.93 13.17 18.88
C ARG A 294 -11.74 13.97 18.37
N HIS A 295 -11.72 14.29 17.07
CA HIS A 295 -10.57 14.90 16.37
C HIS A 295 -10.86 16.29 15.80
N THR A 296 -11.89 17.00 16.30
CA THR A 296 -12.35 18.28 15.72
C THR A 296 -11.23 19.31 15.66
N ALA A 297 -10.37 19.39 16.70
CA ALA A 297 -9.29 20.37 16.74
C ALA A 297 -8.28 20.15 15.61
N GLU A 298 -7.89 18.90 15.36
CA GLU A 298 -6.91 18.54 14.33
C GLU A 298 -7.48 18.67 12.93
N ILE A 299 -8.73 18.23 12.73
CA ILE A 299 -9.43 18.34 11.45
C ILE A 299 -9.64 19.80 11.05
N GLU A 300 -10.11 20.65 11.97
CA GLU A 300 -10.31 22.08 11.68
C GLU A 300 -8.96 22.81 11.50
N ARG A 301 -7.90 22.38 12.20
CA ARG A 301 -6.55 22.91 11.98
C ARG A 301 -6.04 22.55 10.58
N LEU A 302 -6.20 21.29 10.14
CA LEU A 302 -5.84 20.86 8.79
C LEU A 302 -6.65 21.64 7.74
N ASN A 303 -7.96 21.78 7.94
CA ASN A 303 -8.82 22.58 7.06
C ASN A 303 -8.28 24.01 6.91
N ALA A 304 -7.98 24.69 8.01
CA ALA A 304 -7.40 26.04 7.97
C ALA A 304 -6.04 26.10 7.25
N GLN A 305 -5.15 25.12 7.50
CA GLN A 305 -3.85 25.05 6.82
C GLN A 305 -4.00 24.84 5.30
N MET A 306 -5.00 24.07 4.86
CA MET A 306 -5.27 23.85 3.44
C MET A 306 -5.91 25.08 2.77
N GLU A 307 -6.78 25.81 3.47
CA GLU A 307 -7.36 27.07 2.97
C GLU A 307 -6.33 28.19 2.82
N GLU A 308 -5.23 28.16 3.58
CA GLU A 308 -4.12 29.11 3.47
C GLU A 308 -3.27 28.91 2.19
N ILE A 309 -3.40 27.77 1.50
CA ILE A 309 -2.63 27.45 0.28
C ILE A 309 -3.34 28.06 -0.94
N PRO A 310 -2.76 29.09 -1.60
CA PRO A 310 -3.51 29.87 -2.60
C PRO A 310 -3.91 29.10 -3.87
N SER A 311 -3.24 28.00 -4.16
CA SER A 311 -3.55 27.16 -5.33
C SER A 311 -4.74 26.24 -5.09
N PHE A 312 -5.13 26.00 -3.84
CA PHE A 312 -6.16 25.04 -3.48
C PHE A 312 -7.56 25.64 -3.65
N LEU A 313 -8.37 24.98 -4.47
CA LEU A 313 -9.79 25.27 -4.60
C LEU A 313 -10.57 24.30 -3.71
N ILE A 314 -11.03 24.79 -2.55
CA ILE A 314 -11.76 24.01 -1.54
C ILE A 314 -13.16 24.61 -1.40
N PRO A 315 -14.18 24.04 -2.08
CA PRO A 315 -15.52 24.63 -2.14
C PRO A 315 -16.29 24.56 -0.81
N ARG A 316 -15.94 23.60 0.06
CA ARG A 316 -16.59 23.39 1.36
C ARG A 316 -15.57 23.02 2.43
N PRO A 317 -15.82 23.40 3.70
CA PRO A 317 -14.97 22.99 4.81
C PRO A 317 -15.15 21.50 5.12
N ALA A 318 -14.14 20.92 5.78
CA ALA A 318 -14.11 19.53 6.24
C ALA A 318 -15.39 19.09 6.99
N ARG A 319 -15.90 19.96 7.88
CA ARG A 319 -17.10 19.72 8.69
C ARG A 319 -18.39 19.46 7.91
N ASP A 320 -18.44 19.86 6.63
CA ASP A 320 -19.62 19.64 5.79
C ASP A 320 -19.67 18.19 5.27
N PHE A 321 -18.57 17.43 5.39
CA PHE A 321 -18.45 16.02 5.02
C PHE A 321 -18.57 15.08 6.23
N VAL A 322 -19.29 15.50 7.27
CA VAL A 322 -19.62 14.64 8.42
C VAL A 322 -20.96 13.94 8.18
N PHE A 323 -20.95 12.61 8.21
CA PHE A 323 -22.10 11.76 7.94
C PHE A 323 -22.50 10.96 9.20
N PRO A 324 -23.80 10.73 9.44
CA PRO A 324 -24.25 9.90 10.55
C PRO A 324 -23.82 8.43 10.39
N PRO A 325 -23.77 7.64 11.49
CA PRO A 325 -23.43 6.22 11.44
C PRO A 325 -24.31 5.41 10.49
N SER A 326 -25.59 5.77 10.33
CA SER A 326 -26.51 5.09 9.43
C SER A 326 -26.16 5.18 7.94
N GLN A 327 -25.23 6.07 7.58
CA GLN A 327 -24.76 6.30 6.21
C GLN A 327 -23.38 5.70 5.94
N HIS A 328 -22.78 5.03 6.93
CA HIS A 328 -21.51 4.30 6.79
C HIS A 328 -21.74 2.81 6.55
N PHE A 329 -20.73 2.14 6.01
CA PHE A 329 -20.73 0.71 5.74
C PHE A 329 -19.93 -0.07 6.80
N ASP A 330 -18.60 -0.03 6.74
CA ASP A 330 -17.70 -0.87 7.55
C ASP A 330 -16.58 -0.08 8.26
N THR A 331 -16.23 1.11 7.77
CA THR A 331 -15.22 2.00 8.38
C THR A 331 -15.77 3.40 8.65
N VAL A 332 -14.99 4.21 9.37
CA VAL A 332 -15.27 5.65 9.54
C VAL A 332 -15.25 6.48 8.26
N TYR A 333 -14.75 5.92 7.14
CA TYR A 333 -14.64 6.61 5.85
C TYR A 333 -15.51 6.03 4.73
N HIS A 334 -16.04 4.82 4.91
CA HIS A 334 -16.74 4.10 3.84
C HIS A 334 -18.23 4.32 3.97
N LEU A 335 -18.81 4.95 2.94
CA LEU A 335 -20.24 5.21 2.89
C LEU A 335 -20.99 4.02 2.31
N ASN A 336 -22.22 3.82 2.77
CA ASN A 336 -23.15 2.91 2.15
C ASN A 336 -23.92 3.59 0.99
N ALA A 337 -24.93 2.89 0.45
CA ALA A 337 -25.73 3.37 -0.68
C ALA A 337 -26.35 4.77 -0.47
N GLU A 338 -26.86 5.06 0.74
CA GLU A 338 -27.48 6.35 1.03
C GLU A 338 -26.42 7.45 1.14
N GLY A 339 -25.36 7.20 1.93
CA GLY A 339 -24.29 8.16 2.15
C GLY A 339 -23.59 8.56 0.86
N ARG A 340 -23.21 7.59 0.02
CA ARG A 340 -22.47 7.86 -1.22
C ARG A 340 -23.29 8.67 -2.22
N ALA A 341 -24.60 8.45 -2.30
CA ALA A 341 -25.47 9.22 -3.19
C ALA A 341 -25.53 10.69 -2.77
N ILE A 342 -25.63 10.95 -1.46
CA ILE A 342 -25.59 12.31 -0.90
C ILE A 342 -24.24 12.96 -1.16
N ARG A 343 -23.14 12.26 -0.84
CA ARG A 343 -21.78 12.77 -1.05
C ARG A 343 -21.52 13.10 -2.52
N SER A 344 -21.87 12.20 -3.44
CA SER A 344 -21.67 12.44 -4.86
C SER A 344 -22.45 13.63 -5.37
N LYS A 345 -23.67 13.85 -4.86
CA LYS A 345 -24.42 15.06 -5.21
C LYS A 345 -23.74 16.32 -4.71
N MET A 346 -23.19 16.30 -3.48
CA MET A 346 -22.41 17.42 -2.95
C MET A 346 -21.18 17.70 -3.82
N VAL A 347 -20.41 16.67 -4.17
CA VAL A 347 -19.22 16.79 -5.03
C VAL A 347 -19.61 17.33 -6.40
N ALA A 348 -20.69 16.84 -7.02
CA ALA A 348 -21.17 17.34 -8.30
C ALA A 348 -21.57 18.83 -8.24
N ASP A 349 -22.27 19.24 -7.17
CA ASP A 349 -22.63 20.64 -6.95
C ASP A 349 -21.40 21.53 -6.75
N ASP A 350 -20.38 21.00 -6.10
CA ASP A 350 -19.12 21.70 -5.87
C ASP A 350 -18.33 21.88 -7.16
N ILE A 351 -18.28 20.85 -8.03
CA ILE A 351 -17.70 20.95 -9.38
C ILE A 351 -18.39 22.07 -10.18
N VAL A 352 -19.73 22.07 -10.20
CA VAL A 352 -20.52 23.09 -10.92
C VAL A 352 -20.30 24.48 -10.32
N THR A 353 -20.24 24.59 -8.99
CA THR A 353 -20.04 25.86 -8.29
C THR A 353 -18.67 26.46 -8.58
N VAL A 354 -17.61 25.63 -8.58
CA VAL A 354 -16.23 26.10 -8.77
C VAL A 354 -15.93 26.40 -10.24
N PHE A 355 -16.38 25.55 -11.16
CA PHE A 355 -15.96 25.61 -12.56
C PHE A 355 -17.03 26.20 -13.52
N GLY A 356 -18.27 26.40 -13.07
CA GLY A 356 -19.31 27.02 -13.89
C GLY A 356 -19.54 26.27 -15.20
N ASP A 357 -19.46 26.97 -16.34
CA ASP A 357 -19.61 26.35 -17.66
C ASP A 357 -18.51 25.30 -17.95
N ASP A 358 -17.31 25.47 -17.37
CA ASP A 358 -16.22 24.51 -17.47
C ASP A 358 -16.45 23.26 -16.60
N ALA A 359 -17.56 23.14 -15.88
CA ALA A 359 -17.95 21.90 -15.20
C ALA A 359 -18.53 20.84 -16.16
N PHE A 360 -19.03 21.27 -17.32
CA PHE A 360 -19.85 20.42 -18.18
C PHE A 360 -19.08 19.86 -19.37
N CYS A 361 -19.50 18.70 -19.86
CA CYS A 361 -19.09 18.18 -21.15
C CYS A 361 -20.23 18.37 -22.15
N ASP A 362 -19.87 18.64 -23.41
CA ASP A 362 -20.85 18.65 -24.48
C ASP A 362 -21.47 17.25 -24.55
N ARG A 363 -22.80 17.17 -24.44
CA ARG A 363 -23.51 15.91 -24.66
C ARG A 363 -23.11 15.40 -26.03
N GLN A 364 -22.45 14.25 -26.09
CA GLN A 364 -22.23 13.59 -27.36
C GLN A 364 -23.61 13.32 -27.99
N PRO A 365 -23.81 13.66 -29.27
CA PRO A 365 -25.10 13.63 -29.93
C PRO A 365 -25.73 12.23 -30.02
#